data_AF-A0A6V6Y799-F1
#
_entry.id   AF-A0A6V6Y799-F1
#
_cell.length_a   1.000
_cell.length_b   1.000
_cell.length_c   1.000
_cell.angle_alpha   90.00
_cell.angle_beta   90.00
_cell.angle_gamma   90.00
#
_symmetry.space_group_name_H-M   'P 1'
#
loop_
_entity.id
_entity.type
_entity.pdbx_description
1 polymer ?
#
loop_
_entity_poly.entity_id
_entity_poly.type
_entity_poly.pdbx_seq_one_letter_code
_entity_poly.pdbx_strand_id
1 'polypeptide(L)' 'MPKKYYLYINGQKVKVSEDIYKVYWREREHEKYLEQVERKNHLLFFHHWIMTDIL' A
#
# COMPACT_ATOMS: atom_id res chain seq x y z
N MET A 1 -2.72 -26.68 0.06
CA MET A 1 -1.37 -26.15 0.38
C MET A 1 -1.54 -24.83 1.12
N PRO A 2 -0.89 -24.62 2.28
CA PRO A 2 -0.98 -23.35 3.00
C PRO A 2 -0.29 -22.23 2.19
N LYS A 3 -1.05 -21.17 1.86
CA LYS A 3 -0.50 -19.98 1.20
C LYS A 3 0.42 -19.24 2.18
N LYS A 4 1.57 -18.79 1.69
CA LYS A 4 2.52 -17.96 2.46
C LYS A 4 2.46 -16.54 1.89
N TYR A 5 2.20 -15.56 2.75
CA TYR A 5 2.11 -14.15 2.36
C TYR A 5 3.37 -13.39 2.79
N TYR A 6 3.78 -12.43 1.97
CA TYR A 6 4.98 -11.64 2.18
C TYR A 6 4.75 -10.18 1.80
N LEU A 7 5.33 -9.27 2.56
CA LEU A 7 5.42 -7.84 2.25
C LEU A 7 6.89 -7.44 2.17
N TYR A 8 7.19 -6.41 1.37
CA TYR A 8 8.51 -5.80 1.34
C TYR A 8 8.46 -4.51 2.16
N ILE A 9 9.27 -4.45 3.21
CA ILE A 9 9.39 -3.30 4.11
C ILE A 9 10.85 -2.85 4.02
N ASN A 10 11.09 -1.62 3.57
CA ASN A 10 12.44 -1.06 3.42
C ASN A 10 13.37 -1.98 2.58
N GLY A 11 12.81 -2.62 1.54
CA GLY A 11 13.52 -3.59 0.70
C GLY A 11 13.68 -5.00 1.30
N GLN A 12 13.29 -5.23 2.55
CA GLN A 12 13.35 -6.55 3.19
C GLN A 12 12.04 -7.32 3.03
N LYS A 13 12.15 -8.61 2.71
CA LYS A 13 11.00 -9.52 2.56
C LYS A 13 10.56 -10.08 3.92
N VAL A 14 9.43 -9.62 4.42
CA VAL A 14 8.85 -10.03 5.70
C VAL A 14 7.67 -10.97 5.47
N LYS A 15 7.64 -12.11 6.16
CA LYS A 15 6.50 -13.04 6.14
C LYS A 15 5.39 -12.49 7.02
N VAL A 16 4.16 -12.42 6.51
CA VAL A 16 2.99 -11.89 7.22
C VAL A 16 1.85 -12.90 7.27
N SER A 17 0.87 -12.66 8.13
CA SER A 17 -0.41 -13.38 8.12
C SER A 17 -1.27 -12.94 6.93
N GLU A 18 -2.23 -13.79 6.56
CA GLU A 18 -3.18 -13.49 5.48
C GLU A 18 -4.02 -12.23 5.77
N ASP A 19 -4.41 -12.04 7.03
CA ASP A 19 -5.24 -10.89 7.43
C ASP A 19 -4.49 -9.58 7.25
N ILE A 20 -3.22 -9.53 7.66
CA ILE A 20 -2.34 -8.36 7.47
C ILE A 20 -2.17 -8.10 5.97
N TYR A 21 -1.93 -9.14 5.17
CA TYR A 21 -1.76 -9.01 3.73
C TYR A 21 -3.00 -8.43 3.05
N LYS A 22 -4.21 -8.88 3.43
CA LYS A 22 -5.47 -8.39 2.86
C LYS A 22 -5.74 -6.94 3.21
N VAL A 23 -5.49 -6.54 4.45
CA VAL A 23 -5.64 -5.14 4.89
C VAL A 23 -4.66 -4.26 4.12
N TYR A 24 -3.38 -4.62 4.09
CA TYR A 24 -2.36 -3.89 3.33
C TYR A 24 -2.76 -3.73 1.86
N TRP A 25 -3.23 -4.80 1.22
CA TRP A 25 -3.59 -4.75 -0.19
C TRP A 25 -4.78 -3.81 -0.46
N ARG A 26 -5.80 -3.83 0.40
CA ARG A 26 -6.95 -2.93 0.28
C ARG A 26 -6.53 -1.46 0.37
N GLU A 27 -5.67 -1.12 1.33
CA GLU A 27 -5.17 0.24 1.49
C GLU A 27 -4.35 0.67 0.25
N ARG A 28 -3.49 -0.21 -0.27
CA ARG A 28 -2.70 0.06 -1.49
C ARG A 28 -3.56 0.25 -2.73
N GLU A 29 -4.67 -0.48 -2.87
CA GLU A 29 -5.61 -0.26 -3.97
C GLU A 29 -6.36 1.07 -3.84
N HIS A 30 -6.72 1.45 -2.62
CA HIS A 30 -7.37 2.74 -2.36
C HIS A 30 -6.43 3.92 -2.66
N GLU A 31 -5.15 3.84 -2.27
CA GLU A 31 -4.14 4.83 -2.63
C GLU A 31 -3.97 4.98 -4.14
N LYS A 32 -3.88 3.87 -4.88
CA LYS A 32 -3.80 3.92 -6.36
C LYS A 32 -5.01 4.59 -7.00
N TYR A 33 -6.19 4.35 -6.44
CA TYR A 33 -7.40 5.03 -6.90
C TYR A 33 -7.30 6.54 -6.68
N LEU A 34 -6.85 6.98 -5.50
CA LEU A 34 -6.64 8.38 -5.19
C LEU A 34 -5.60 9.02 -6.13
N GLU A 35 -4.43 8.37 -6.34
CA GLU A 35 -3.42 8.83 -7.31
C GLU A 35 -4.00 8.99 -8.72
N GLN A 36 -4.87 8.06 -9.15
CA GLN A 36 -5.51 8.15 -10.46
C GLN A 36 -6.51 9.30 -10.56
N VAL A 37 -7.27 9.56 -9.49
CA VAL A 37 -8.20 10.69 -9.40
C VAL A 37 -7.43 12.01 -9.38
N GLU A 38 -6.35 12.10 -8.60
CA GLU A 38 -5.46 13.27 -8.54
C GLU A 38 -4.85 13.59 -9.90
N ARG A 39 -4.30 12.58 -10.60
CA ARG A 39 -3.71 12.76 -11.93
C ARG A 39 -4.71 13.28 -12.97
N LYS A 40 -5.98 12.89 -12.86
CA LYS A 40 -7.04 13.35 -13.77
C LYS A 40 -7.50 14.78 -13.47
N ASN A 41 -7.48 15.16 -12.20
CA ASN A 41 -8.05 16.43 -11.75
C ASN A 41 -7.01 17.56 -11.61
N HIS A 42 -5.69 17.28 -11.75
CA HIS A 42 -4.60 18.25 -11.57
C HIS A 42 -4.65 18.98 -10.22
N LEU A 43 -5.30 18.39 -9.21
CA LEU A 43 -5.41 18.95 -7.86
C LEU A 43 -4.15 18.55 -7.09
N LEU A 44 -3.32 19.53 -6.75
CA LEU A 44 -2.26 19.38 -5.75
C LEU A 44 -2.92 19.10 -4.38
N PHE A 45 -2.24 18.33 -3.52
CA PHE A 45 -2.63 17.88 -2.17
C PHE A 45 -3.54 16.63 -2.20
N PHE A 46 -3.04 15.44 -1.85
CA PHE A 46 -2.64 15.02 -0.49
C PHE A 46 -1.43 14.05 -0.47
N HIS A 47 -0.21 14.60 -0.34
CA HIS A 47 1.00 13.80 -0.09
C HIS A 47 1.36 13.80 1.41
N HIS A 48 0.56 13.14 2.23
CA HIS A 48 0.94 12.78 3.60
C HIS A 48 -0.14 11.82 4.09
N TRP A 49 0.08 10.52 4.17
CA TRP A 49 0.49 9.93 5.44
C TRP A 49 0.46 8.39 5.32
N ILE A 50 1.23 7.78 4.42
CA ILE A 50 1.50 6.31 4.44
C ILE A 50 2.88 6.00 3.81
N MET A 51 3.32 6.78 2.80
CA MET A 51 4.60 6.53 2.13
C MET A 51 5.86 6.84 2.96
N THR A 52 5.79 7.74 3.95
CA THR A 52 6.97 8.15 4.73
C THR A 52 7.31 7.22 5.89
N ASP A 53 6.42 6.32 6.28
CA ASP A 53 6.60 5.47 7.48
C ASP A 53 6.93 3.99 7.16
N ILE A 54 6.99 3.58 5.88
CA ILE A 54 7.24 2.18 5.45
C ILE A 54 8.45 2.07 4.46
N LEU A 55 9.33 3.07 4.40
CA LEU A 55 10.58 3.03 3.62
C LEU A 55 11.84 3.20 4.48
#